data_AF-A0A7X6RJE2-F1
#
_entry.id   AF-A0A7X6RJE2-F1
#
_cell.length_a   1.000
_cell.length_b   1.000
_cell.length_c   1.000
_cell.angle_alpha   90.00
_cell.angle_beta   90.00
_cell.angle_gamma   90.00
#
_symmetry.space_group_name_H-M   'P 1'
#
loop_
_entity.id
_entity.type
_entity.pdbx_description
1 polymer ?
#
loop_
_entity_poly.entity_id
_entity_poly.type
_entity_poly.pdbx_seq_one_letter_code
_entity_poly.pdbx_strand_id
1 'polypeptide(L)'
;MTTREAQQPGRWSVVWGLCGGVAVAVIYVPITIVLQHALNVPEPTAVPRHLRAPHTDAVSPPYWASWAYSALLLIAPAAVLAMFGRTRRIGAGYALIATLIGGVLAAAVISMDVGGFAPS
;
A
#
# COMPACT_ATOMS: atom_id res chain seq x y z
N MET A 1 2.29 41.02 21.04
CA MET A 1 2.04 39.59 20.76
C MET A 1 2.06 39.41 19.24
N THR A 2 3.18 38.94 18.71
CA THR A 2 3.48 38.89 17.28
C THR A 2 2.86 37.66 16.62
N THR A 3 2.18 37.87 15.50
CA THR A 3 1.44 36.90 14.66
C THR A 3 2.23 35.70 14.12
N ARG A 4 3.50 35.50 14.53
CA ARG A 4 4.36 34.39 14.12
C ARG A 4 4.15 33.10 14.93
N GLU A 5 3.51 33.15 16.10
CA GLU A 5 3.27 31.94 16.90
C GLU A 5 2.04 31.12 16.45
N ALA A 6 1.16 31.68 15.62
CA ALA A 6 -0.04 30.99 15.15
C ALA A 6 0.21 29.89 14.11
N GLN A 7 1.46 29.63 13.73
CA GLN A 7 1.81 28.78 12.61
C GLN A 7 2.82 27.66 12.89
N GLN A 8 3.09 27.29 14.15
CA GLN A 8 3.69 25.97 14.36
C GLN A 8 2.61 24.89 14.19
N PRO A 9 2.71 24.00 13.17
CA PRO A 9 1.86 22.83 13.10
C PRO A 9 2.04 22.05 14.41
N GLY A 10 0.96 21.80 15.14
CA GLY A 10 1.04 20.97 16.34
C GLY A 10 1.70 19.65 15.99
N ARG A 11 2.91 19.40 16.52
CA ARG A 11 3.70 18.17 16.34
C ARG A 11 2.84 16.91 16.43
N TRP A 12 1.81 16.98 17.28
CA TRP A 12 0.81 15.94 17.47
C TRP A 12 0.08 15.51 16.20
N SER A 13 -0.37 16.43 15.35
CA SER A 13 -1.07 16.09 14.10
C SER A 13 -0.18 15.32 13.12
N VAL A 14 1.12 15.60 13.11
CA VAL A 14 2.09 14.90 12.27
C VAL A 14 2.30 13.47 12.78
N VAL A 15 2.45 13.30 14.10
CA VAL A 15 2.59 11.99 14.75
C VAL A 15 1.38 11.09 14.47
N TRP A 16 0.16 11.63 14.57
CA TRP A 16 -1.06 10.87 14.25
C TRP A 16 -1.12 10.40 12.80
N GLY A 17 -0.72 11.26 11.85
CA GLY A 17 -0.64 10.89 10.44
C GLY A 17 0.38 9.78 10.19
N LEU A 18 1.56 9.88 10.80
CA LEU A 18 2.60 8.84 10.74
C LEU A 18 2.12 7.50 11.30
N CYS A 19 1.62 7.48 12.53
CA CYS A 19 1.15 6.24 13.17
C CYS A 19 0.02 5.58 12.36
N GLY A 20 -0.93 6.37 11.88
CA GLY A 20 -2.01 5.88 11.03
C GLY A 20 -1.50 5.30 9.70
N GLY A 21 -0.56 6.00 9.06
CA GLY A 21 0.05 5.53 7.82
C GLY A 21 0.85 4.23 7.99
N VAL A 22 1.62 4.09 9.08
CA VAL A 22 2.36 2.85 9.39
C VAL A 22 1.38 1.69 9.61
N ALA A 23 0.34 1.90 10.43
CA ALA A 23 -0.64 0.86 10.69
C ALA A 23 -1.29 0.35 9.39
N VAL A 24 -1.64 1.26 8.49
CA VAL A 24 -2.24 0.94 7.19
C VAL A 24 -1.27 0.23 6.26
N ALA A 25 -0.01 0.67 6.23
CA ALA A 25 1.02 -0.01 5.45
C ALA A 25 1.23 -1.46 5.90
N VAL A 26 1.22 -1.72 7.20
CA VAL A 26 1.41 -3.08 7.76
C VAL A 26 0.24 -4.00 7.40
N ILE A 27 -1.00 -3.49 7.45
CA ILE A 27 -2.19 -4.29 7.10
C ILE A 27 -2.46 -4.38 5.60
N TYR A 28 -1.79 -3.58 4.76
CA TYR A 28 -2.03 -3.54 3.32
C TYR A 28 -1.80 -4.88 2.63
N VAL A 29 -0.67 -5.53 2.94
CA VAL A 29 -0.34 -6.83 2.36
C VAL A 29 -1.35 -7.91 2.78
N PRO A 30 -1.63 -8.15 4.08
CA PRO A 30 -2.59 -9.19 4.46
C PRO A 30 -4.02 -8.90 3.96
N ILE A 31 -4.46 -7.63 3.91
CA ILE A 31 -5.75 -7.28 3.30
C ILE A 31 -5.78 -7.62 1.82
N THR A 32 -4.70 -7.34 1.09
CA THR A 32 -4.62 -7.66 -0.34
C THR A 32 -4.68 -9.17 -0.58
N ILE A 33 -4.00 -9.96 0.24
CA ILE A 33 -4.03 -11.43 0.16
C ILE A 33 -5.44 -11.96 0.46
N VAL A 34 -6.10 -11.47 1.52
CA VAL A 34 -7.48 -11.84 1.85
C VAL A 34 -8.43 -11.48 0.71
N LEU A 35 -8.25 -10.31 0.08
CA LEU A 35 -9.05 -9.88 -1.06
C LEU A 35 -8.83 -10.80 -2.27
N GLN A 36 -7.59 -11.18 -2.57
CA GLN A 36 -7.26 -12.12 -3.64
C GLN A 36 -7.90 -13.50 -3.41
N HIS A 37 -7.85 -14.02 -2.19
CA HIS A 37 -8.53 -15.28 -1.83
C HIS A 37 -10.05 -15.16 -1.95
N ALA A 38 -10.65 -14.07 -1.46
CA ALA A 38 -12.10 -13.85 -1.55
C ALA A 38 -12.58 -13.75 -3.01
N LEU A 39 -11.73 -13.23 -3.90
CA LEU A 39 -12.04 -13.04 -5.32
C LEU A 39 -11.54 -14.19 -6.22
N ASN A 40 -10.99 -15.27 -5.65
CA ASN A 40 -10.37 -16.38 -6.37
C ASN A 40 -9.40 -15.90 -7.47
N VAL A 41 -8.59 -14.89 -7.16
CA VAL A 41 -7.64 -14.33 -8.12
C VAL A 41 -6.56 -15.38 -8.40
N PRO A 42 -6.24 -15.68 -9.67
CA PRO A 42 -5.20 -16.64 -10.01
C PRO A 42 -3.85 -16.19 -9.43
N GLU A 43 -3.29 -17.01 -8.54
CA GLU A 43 -1.98 -16.76 -7.94
C GLU A 43 -0.86 -16.86 -8.99
N PRO A 44 0.20 -16.04 -8.88
CA PRO A 44 1.37 -16.17 -9.73
C PRO A 44 2.05 -17.53 -9.54
N THR A 45 2.53 -18.13 -10.64
CA THR A 45 3.25 -19.40 -10.59
C THR A 45 4.57 -19.25 -9.82
N ALA A 46 4.79 -20.05 -8.77
CA ALA A 46 6.00 -19.98 -7.94
C ALA A 46 7.31 -20.39 -8.66
N VAL A 47 7.23 -20.89 -9.90
CA VAL A 47 8.37 -21.27 -10.73
C VAL A 47 9.13 -20.02 -11.18
N PRO A 48 10.47 -19.98 -11.07
CA PRO A 48 11.29 -18.86 -11.55
C PRO A 48 11.03 -18.55 -13.01
N ARG A 49 10.98 -17.26 -13.36
CA ARG A 49 10.62 -16.79 -14.71
C ARG A 49 11.45 -17.42 -15.84
N HIS A 50 12.72 -17.72 -15.59
CA HIS A 50 13.62 -18.34 -16.57
C HIS A 50 13.37 -19.85 -16.79
N LEU A 51 12.53 -20.48 -15.97
CA LEU A 51 12.14 -21.90 -16.04
C LEU A 51 10.67 -22.09 -16.44
N ARG A 52 9.92 -21.00 -16.68
CA ARG A 52 8.51 -21.09 -17.09
C ARG A 52 8.39 -21.49 -18.56
N ALA A 53 7.36 -22.27 -18.88
CA ALA A 53 7.04 -22.54 -20.28
C ALA A 53 6.69 -21.22 -21.00
N PRO A 54 6.99 -21.07 -22.31
CA PRO A 54 6.88 -19.81 -23.05
C PRO A 54 5.50 -19.15 -23.08
N HIS A 55 4.45 -19.79 -22.56
CA HIS A 55 3.06 -19.30 -22.55
C HIS A 55 2.50 -19.12 -21.12
N THR A 56 3.30 -19.32 -20.09
CA THR A 56 2.92 -19.18 -18.66
C THR A 56 3.45 -17.90 -17.99
N ASP A 57 3.98 -16.97 -18.78
CA ASP A 57 4.68 -15.78 -18.27
C ASP A 57 3.78 -14.64 -17.80
N ALA A 58 2.50 -14.65 -18.18
CA ALA A 58 1.61 -13.54 -17.88
C ALA A 58 1.03 -13.67 -16.47
N VAL A 59 1.55 -12.85 -15.53
CA VAL A 59 0.85 -12.57 -14.27
C VAL A 59 -0.54 -12.04 -14.62
N SER A 60 -1.58 -12.66 -14.05
CA SER A 60 -2.96 -12.39 -14.43
C SER A 60 -3.32 -10.90 -14.21
N PRO A 61 -4.00 -10.21 -15.15
CA PRO A 61 -4.51 -8.85 -14.92
C PRO A 61 -5.29 -8.65 -13.60
N PRO A 62 -6.14 -9.61 -13.13
CA PRO A 62 -6.82 -9.46 -11.85
C PRO A 62 -5.88 -9.45 -10.63
N TYR A 63 -4.70 -10.07 -10.71
CA TYR A 63 -3.66 -9.95 -9.68
C TYR A 63 -3.22 -8.49 -9.53
N TRP A 64 -2.88 -7.81 -10.62
CA TRP A 64 -2.51 -6.39 -10.58
C TRP A 64 -3.67 -5.49 -10.12
N ALA A 65 -4.88 -5.80 -10.54
CA ALA A 65 -6.08 -5.06 -10.15
C ALA A 65 -6.32 -5.13 -8.63
N SER A 66 -6.07 -6.28 -8.00
CA SER A 66 -6.26 -6.45 -6.55
C SER A 66 -5.31 -5.56 -5.72
N TRP A 67 -4.05 -5.45 -6.11
CA TRP A 67 -3.07 -4.54 -5.48
C TRP A 67 -3.51 -3.08 -5.61
N ALA A 68 -3.91 -2.65 -6.81
CA ALA A 68 -4.40 -1.30 -7.04
C ALA A 68 -5.68 -0.99 -6.24
N TYR A 69 -6.61 -1.95 -6.19
CA TYR A 69 -7.87 -1.79 -5.46
C TYR A 69 -7.64 -1.65 -3.95
N SER A 70 -6.80 -2.51 -3.36
CA SER A 70 -6.43 -2.43 -1.95
C SER A 70 -5.73 -1.12 -1.62
N ALA A 71 -4.83 -0.63 -2.48
CA ALA A 71 -4.18 0.65 -2.29
C ALA A 71 -5.19 1.82 -2.29
N LEU A 72 -6.13 1.82 -3.24
CA LEU A 72 -7.17 2.84 -3.31
C LEU A 72 -8.08 2.81 -2.08
N LEU A 73 -8.51 1.61 -1.65
CA LEU A 73 -9.36 1.43 -0.47
C LEU A 73 -8.70 1.98 0.79
N LEU A 74 -7.40 1.72 0.96
CA LEU A 74 -6.64 2.12 2.12
C LEU A 74 -6.19 3.59 2.08
N ILE A 75 -6.09 4.21 0.91
CA ILE A 75 -5.78 5.64 0.79
C ILE A 75 -7.05 6.51 0.88
N ALA A 76 -8.24 5.95 0.62
CA ALA A 76 -9.51 6.69 0.67
C ALA A 76 -9.76 7.48 1.97
N PRO A 77 -9.46 6.98 3.18
CA PRO A 77 -9.59 7.76 4.41
C PRO A 77 -8.71 9.02 4.40
N ALA A 78 -7.55 8.97 3.76
CA ALA A 78 -6.66 10.13 3.61
C ALA A 78 -7.29 11.21 2.74
N ALA A 79 -7.98 10.82 1.66
CA ALA A 79 -8.71 11.73 0.79
C ALA A 79 -9.86 12.41 1.55
N VAL A 80 -10.59 11.66 2.37
CA VAL A 80 -11.63 12.21 3.25
C VAL A 80 -11.03 13.21 4.24
N LEU A 81 -9.92 12.87 4.90
CA LEU A 81 -9.22 13.78 5.83
C LEU A 81 -8.66 15.03 5.15
N ALA A 82 -8.38 14.98 3.84
CA ALA A 82 -7.90 16.10 3.07
C ALA A 82 -8.99 17.14 2.75
N MET A 83 -10.28 16.74 2.75
CA MET A 83 -11.41 17.66 2.54
C MET A 83 -11.62 18.61 3.72
N PHE A 84 -11.16 18.24 4.92
CA PHE A 84 -11.26 19.08 6.11
C PHE A 84 -9.93 19.79 6.37
N GLY A 85 -9.90 21.12 6.22
CA GLY A 85 -8.68 21.93 6.37
C GLY A 85 -7.93 21.74 7.69
N ARG A 86 -8.64 21.38 8.77
CA ARG A 86 -8.05 21.12 10.10
C ARG A 86 -7.32 19.77 10.19
N THR A 87 -7.71 18.76 9.41
CA THR A 87 -7.11 17.41 9.41
C THR A 87 -6.26 17.11 8.19
N ARG A 88 -6.18 18.05 7.23
CA ARG A 88 -5.42 17.89 5.98
C ARG A 88 -3.97 17.46 6.19
N ARG A 89 -3.31 17.94 7.25
CA ARG A 89 -1.92 17.54 7.60
C ARG A 89 -1.83 16.10 8.11
N ILE A 90 -2.85 15.63 8.85
CA ILE A 90 -2.95 14.25 9.31
C ILE A 90 -3.15 13.33 8.11
N GLY A 91 -4.09 13.68 7.22
CA GLY A 91 -4.35 12.94 5.98
C GLY A 91 -3.12 12.89 5.06
N ALA A 92 -2.36 13.98 4.95
CA ALA A 92 -1.13 14.00 4.16
C ALA A 92 -0.04 13.08 4.72
N GLY A 93 0.21 13.12 6.05
CA GLY A 93 1.18 12.23 6.69
C GLY A 93 0.79 10.76 6.58
N TYR A 94 -0.51 10.48 6.76
CA TYR A 94 -1.09 9.15 6.55
C TYR A 94 -0.86 8.65 5.12
N ALA A 95 -1.26 9.42 4.11
CA ALA A 95 -1.19 9.01 2.71
C ALA A 95 0.27 8.76 2.30
N LEU A 96 1.16 9.65 2.70
CA LEU A 96 2.58 9.56 2.35
C LEU A 96 3.23 8.31 2.94
N ILE A 97 3.01 8.05 4.23
CA ILE A 97 3.63 6.90 4.92
C ILE A 97 2.98 5.59 4.47
N ALA A 98 1.65 5.55 4.32
CA ALA A 98 0.94 4.39 3.82
C ALA A 98 1.41 4.00 2.41
N THR A 99 1.57 4.99 1.52
CA THR A 99 2.03 4.76 0.15
C THR A 99 3.48 4.32 0.10
N LEU A 100 4.36 4.96 0.88
CA LEU A 100 5.79 4.62 0.89
C LEU A 100 6.04 3.22 1.46
N ILE A 101 5.59 2.96 2.69
CA ILE A 101 5.85 1.67 3.35
C ILE A 101 5.03 0.57 2.68
N GLY A 102 3.75 0.82 2.38
CA GLY A 102 2.89 -0.14 1.71
C GLY A 102 3.39 -0.46 0.30
N GLY A 103 3.85 0.53 -0.45
CA GLY A 103 4.45 0.35 -1.77
C GLY A 103 5.74 -0.47 -1.72
N VAL A 104 6.62 -0.21 -0.75
CA VAL A 104 7.85 -1.01 -0.55
C VAL A 104 7.52 -2.45 -0.17
N LEU A 105 6.57 -2.67 0.75
CA LEU A 105 6.14 -4.02 1.14
C LEU A 105 5.50 -4.77 -0.03
N ALA A 106 4.62 -4.10 -0.79
CA ALA A 106 4.04 -4.68 -2.00
C ALA A 106 5.10 -5.01 -3.03
N ALA A 107 6.04 -4.10 -3.30
CA ALA A 107 7.13 -4.34 -4.24
C ALA A 107 7.99 -5.53 -3.79
N ALA A 108 8.26 -5.68 -2.50
CA ALA A 108 8.99 -6.83 -1.96
C ALA A 108 8.24 -8.14 -2.20
N VAL A 109 6.94 -8.19 -1.89
CA VAL A 109 6.10 -9.38 -2.11
C VAL A 109 5.96 -9.70 -3.60
N ILE A 110 5.66 -8.70 -4.44
CA ILE A 110 5.58 -8.88 -5.90
C ILE A 110 6.91 -9.35 -6.48
N SER A 111 8.04 -8.82 -6.00
CA SER A 111 9.37 -9.26 -6.46
C SER A 111 9.63 -10.71 -6.09
N MET A 112 9.15 -11.15 -4.93
CA MET A 112 9.20 -12.54 -4.50
C MET A 112 8.30 -13.45 -5.34
N ASP A 113 7.04 -13.06 -5.57
CA ASP A 113 6.07 -13.78 -6.40
C ASP A 113 6.54 -13.92 -7.87
N VAL A 114 7.14 -12.86 -8.41
CA VAL A 114 7.65 -12.82 -9.79
C VAL A 114 9.02 -13.48 -9.92
N GLY A 115 9.87 -13.35 -8.91
CA GLY A 115 11.21 -13.94 -8.87
C GLY A 115 11.19 -15.47 -8.76
N GLY A 116 10.17 -16.02 -8.11
CA GLY A 116 10.01 -17.44 -7.87
C GLY A 116 10.83 -17.92 -6.66
N PHE A 117 10.25 -18.82 -5.87
CA PHE A 117 10.84 -19.37 -4.64
C PHE A 117 11.37 -20.80 -4.81
N ALA A 118 11.17 -21.43 -5.96
CA ALA A 118 11.62 -22.80 -6.15
C ALA A 118 13.17 -22.84 -6.12
N PRO A 119 13.79 -23.58 -5.18
CA PRO A 119 15.22 -23.85 -5.26
C PRO A 119 15.49 -24.67 -6.51
N SER A 120 16.57 -24.33 -7.21
CA SER A 120 17.12 -25.09 -8.33
C SER A 120 17.63 -26.46 -7.90
#